data_AF-A0A3B0KWW4-F1
#
_entry.id   AF-A0A3B0KWW4-F1
#
_cell.length_a   1.000
_cell.length_b   1.000
_cell.length_c   1.000
_cell.angle_alpha   90.00
_cell.angle_beta   90.00
_cell.angle_gamma   90.00
#
_symmetry.space_group_name_H-M   'P 1'
#
loop_
_entity.id
_entity.type
_entity.pdbx_description
1 polymer ?
#
loop_
_entity_poly.entity_id
_entity_poly.type
_entity_poly.pdbx_seq_one_letter_code
_entity_poly.pdbx_strand_id
1 'polypeptide(L)'
;MEIFESCCRTCGSECLEAHNIFEEEVTVRDKKVTLLEILTACLPASLSSLEEDDDYPKQICRICIKKVILAYEFHNTWITAHAEFNVALKFEQRRKRSLATKTQAKAKIEYTLYPSGETIEDAHRTDDTPTNTVIFKIEPGNASSQDVEYVLPTEPVPSTEDGANFKCGMCEERFHTTKACRFHCRFVHGVQ
;
A
#
# COMPACT_ATOMS: atom_id res chain seq x y z
N MET A 1 9.97 33.24 32.79
CA MET A 1 10.83 32.78 31.70
C MET A 1 10.12 31.59 31.12
N GLU A 2 9.51 31.74 29.95
CA GLU A 2 8.81 30.65 29.29
C GLU A 2 9.88 29.65 28.83
N ILE A 3 9.93 28.49 29.49
CA ILE A 3 11.00 27.49 29.32
C ILE A 3 11.06 26.97 27.88
N PHE A 4 10.01 27.19 27.09
CA PHE A 4 9.84 26.68 25.73
C PHE A 4 9.93 27.73 24.61
N GLU A 5 10.11 29.01 24.93
CA GLU A 5 10.22 30.08 23.91
C GLU A 5 11.39 29.83 22.94
N SER A 6 12.45 29.15 23.38
CA SER A 6 13.60 28.82 22.53
C SER A 6 13.60 27.39 22.01
N CYS A 7 12.62 26.54 22.36
CA CYS A 7 12.65 25.13 21.99
C CYS A 7 11.87 24.83 20.69
N CYS A 8 12.45 24.02 19.81
CA CYS A 8 11.74 23.51 18.63
C CYS A 8 10.76 22.39 19.00
N ARG A 9 9.48 22.55 18.66
CA ARG A 9 8.40 21.56 18.88
C ARG A 9 8.69 20.20 18.23
N THR A 10 9.44 20.18 17.13
CA THR A 10 9.70 18.95 16.36
C THR A 10 10.94 18.20 16.83
N CYS A 11 12.05 18.90 17.10
CA CYS A 11 13.32 18.25 17.45
C CYS A 11 13.73 18.42 18.92
N GLY A 12 13.00 19.21 19.70
CA GLY A 12 13.28 19.49 21.11
C GLY A 12 14.56 20.29 21.35
N SER A 13 15.24 20.74 20.30
CA SER A 13 16.49 21.48 20.42
C SER A 13 16.22 22.96 20.66
N GLU A 14 17.08 23.61 21.46
CA GLU A 14 17.11 25.06 21.60
C GLU A 14 17.53 25.72 20.28
N CYS A 15 16.83 26.79 19.90
CA CYS A 15 16.92 27.45 18.61
C CYS A 15 16.94 28.96 18.79
N LEU A 16 17.96 29.62 18.23
CA LEU A 16 18.10 31.07 18.25
C LEU A 16 17.21 31.77 17.20
N GLU A 17 16.91 31.06 16.10
CA GLU A 17 16.02 31.51 15.02
C GLU A 17 14.87 30.52 14.87
N ALA A 18 13.88 30.67 15.75
CA ALA A 18 12.69 29.84 15.75
C ALA A 18 11.50 30.63 15.18
N HIS A 19 10.58 29.90 14.55
CA HIS A 19 9.44 30.43 13.82
C HIS A 19 8.14 30.02 14.52
N ASN A 20 7.17 30.93 14.62
CA ASN A 20 5.91 30.67 15.30
C ASN A 20 5.03 29.76 14.44
N ILE A 21 4.64 28.61 14.96
CA ILE A 21 3.83 27.61 14.25
C ILE A 21 2.44 28.16 13.87
N PHE A 22 1.86 29.01 14.71
CA PHE A 22 0.47 29.48 14.58
C PHE A 22 0.34 30.75 13.73
N GLU A 23 1.41 31.54 13.62
CA GLU A 23 1.37 32.84 12.93
C GLU A 23 2.06 32.81 11.56
N GLU A 24 3.02 31.91 11.34
CA GLU A 24 3.91 32.01 10.19
C GLU A 24 3.44 31.22 8.96
N GLU A 25 3.58 31.87 7.80
CA GLU A 25 3.30 31.31 6.48
C GLU A 25 4.58 31.01 5.73
N VAL A 26 4.62 29.85 5.08
CA VAL A 26 5.71 29.45 4.19
C VAL A 26 5.19 29.23 2.78
N THR A 27 6.06 29.44 1.80
CA THR A 27 5.72 29.20 0.39
C THR A 27 6.07 27.76 0.02
N VAL A 28 5.07 26.98 -0.39
CA VAL A 28 5.22 25.61 -0.88
C VAL A 28 4.61 25.54 -2.29
N ARG A 29 5.44 25.20 -3.30
CA ARG A 29 5.02 25.15 -4.73
C ARG A 29 4.21 26.38 -5.17
N ASP A 30 4.76 27.55 -4.89
CA ASP A 30 4.17 28.88 -5.20
C ASP A 30 2.85 29.22 -4.49
N LYS A 31 2.44 28.42 -3.50
CA LYS A 31 1.29 28.68 -2.64
C LYS A 31 1.75 29.03 -1.24
N LYS A 32 1.10 30.01 -0.62
CA LYS A 32 1.29 30.30 0.80
C LYS A 32 0.46 29.33 1.62
N VAL A 33 1.11 28.68 2.59
CA VAL A 33 0.52 27.69 3.48
C VAL A 33 1.03 27.96 4.89
N THR A 34 0.18 27.84 5.91
CA THR A 34 0.59 28.05 7.30
C THR A 34 1.40 26.87 7.83
N LEU A 35 2.32 27.13 8.76
CA LEU A 35 3.09 26.05 9.40
C LEU A 35 2.18 25.05 10.14
N LEU A 36 1.11 25.54 10.76
CA LEU A 36 0.08 24.71 11.41
C LEU A 36 -0.57 23.73 10.43
N GLU A 37 -0.95 24.18 9.23
CA GLU A 37 -1.56 23.30 8.21
C GLU A 37 -0.58 22.20 7.78
N ILE A 38 0.68 22.57 7.51
CA ILE A 38 1.71 21.63 7.08
C ILE A 38 1.94 20.56 8.14
N LEU A 39 2.09 20.97 9.40
CA LEU A 39 2.29 20.03 10.51
C LEU A 39 1.08 19.13 10.69
N THR A 40 -0.14 19.68 10.69
CA THR A 40 -1.38 18.92 10.87
C THR A 40 -1.58 17.86 9.78
N ALA A 41 -1.26 18.20 8.52
CA ALA A 41 -1.36 17.25 7.42
C ALA A 41 -0.32 16.11 7.49
N CYS A 42 0.85 16.38 8.09
CA CYS A 42 1.95 15.41 8.16
C CYS A 42 1.97 14.57 9.44
N LEU A 43 1.24 14.98 10.48
CA LEU A 43 1.22 14.28 11.75
C LEU A 43 0.35 13.01 11.69
N PRO A 44 0.83 11.88 12.20
CA PRO A 44 0.01 10.69 12.37
C PRO A 44 -1.20 10.98 13.26
N ALA A 45 -2.34 10.35 12.96
CA ALA A 45 -3.57 10.45 13.76
C ALA A 45 -3.43 9.92 15.21
N SER A 46 -2.33 9.21 15.51
CA SER A 46 -2.01 8.74 16.86
C SER A 46 -1.45 9.84 17.77
N LEU A 47 -1.07 11.00 17.22
CA LEU A 47 -0.57 12.14 17.98
C LEU A 47 -1.71 13.12 18.28
N SER A 48 -1.62 13.79 19.43
CA SER A 48 -2.55 14.86 19.80
C SER A 48 -2.51 15.98 18.75
N SER A 49 -3.68 16.59 18.53
CA SER A 49 -3.79 17.79 17.70
C SER A 49 -2.90 18.91 18.26
N LEU A 50 -2.37 19.75 17.37
CA LEU A 50 -1.66 20.96 17.79
C LEU A 50 -2.67 21.99 18.26
N GLU A 51 -2.53 22.42 19.52
CA GLU A 51 -3.38 23.45 20.12
C GLU A 51 -2.52 24.62 20.62
N GLU A 52 -3.01 25.83 20.43
CA GLU A 52 -2.29 27.05 20.84
C GLU A 52 -2.18 27.15 22.36
N ASP A 53 -3.16 26.63 23.08
CA ASP A 53 -3.21 26.64 24.55
C ASP A 53 -2.45 25.48 25.21
N ASP A 54 -1.82 24.57 24.44
CA ASP A 54 -1.09 23.43 25.02
C ASP A 54 0.24 23.81 25.70
N ASP A 55 0.73 22.98 26.63
CA ASP A 55 1.93 23.27 27.41
C ASP A 55 3.26 23.00 26.67
N TYR A 56 3.25 22.67 25.37
CA TYR A 56 4.50 22.35 24.66
C TYR A 56 4.94 23.49 23.72
N PRO A 57 6.17 23.43 23.16
CA PRO A 57 6.71 24.55 22.40
C PRO A 57 5.83 24.98 21.22
N LYS A 58 5.74 26.29 21.01
CA LYS A 58 4.99 26.95 19.92
C LYS A 58 5.87 27.33 18.74
N GLN A 59 7.16 27.01 18.85
CA GLN A 59 8.20 27.41 17.92
C GLN A 59 8.72 26.19 17.14
N ILE A 60 9.12 26.41 15.89
CA ILE A 60 9.77 25.39 15.05
C ILE A 60 11.03 25.96 14.41
N CYS A 61 12.10 25.18 14.41
CA CYS A 61 13.37 25.63 13.85
C CYS A 61 13.37 25.55 12.33
N ARG A 62 14.16 26.42 11.68
CA ARG A 62 14.29 26.47 10.21
C ARG A 62 14.68 25.13 9.57
N ILE A 63 15.45 24.29 10.27
CA ILE A 63 15.82 22.95 9.78
C ILE A 63 14.59 22.04 9.75
N CYS A 64 13.79 22.05 10.81
CA CYS A 64 12.56 21.27 10.87
C CYS A 64 11.53 21.78 9.87
N ILE A 65 11.37 23.09 9.68
CA ILE A 65 10.48 23.64 8.62
C ILE A 65 10.82 23.05 7.25
N LYS A 66 12.10 23.07 6.86
CA LYS A 66 12.52 22.50 5.56
C LYS A 66 12.16 21.01 5.44
N LYS A 67 12.33 20.23 6.52
CA LYS A 67 11.99 18.80 6.53
C LYS A 67 10.50 18.56 6.43
N VAL A 68 9.69 19.33 7.17
CA VAL A 68 8.23 19.17 7.17
C VAL A 68 7.64 19.65 5.83
N ILE A 69 8.18 20.71 5.20
CA ILE A 69 7.78 21.11 3.84
C ILE A 69 7.98 19.95 2.85
N LEU A 70 9.13 19.28 2.89
CA LEU A 70 9.39 18.12 2.02
C LEU A 70 8.38 16.99 2.28
N ALA A 71 8.07 16.72 3.55
CA ALA A 71 7.06 15.71 3.91
C ALA A 71 5.66 16.09 3.40
N TYR A 72 5.27 17.35 3.52
CA TYR A 72 3.97 17.86 3.07
C TYR A 72 3.81 17.79 1.55
N GLU A 73 4.86 18.12 0.80
CA GLU A 73 4.85 17.98 -0.66
C GLU A 73 4.71 16.52 -1.09
N PHE A 74 5.44 15.62 -0.43
CA PHE A 74 5.33 14.19 -0.68
C PHE A 74 3.93 13.68 -0.34
N HIS A 75 3.39 14.06 0.82
CA HIS A 75 2.06 13.65 1.29
C HIS A 75 0.96 14.06 0.29
N ASN A 76 0.96 15.31 -0.16
CA ASN A 76 -0.02 15.78 -1.14
C ASN A 76 0.13 15.06 -2.49
N THR A 77 1.36 14.88 -2.96
CA THR A 77 1.62 14.15 -4.22
C THR A 77 1.14 12.69 -4.11
N TRP A 78 1.40 12.05 -2.96
CA TRP A 78 0.96 10.70 -2.66
C TRP A 78 -0.56 10.57 -2.64
N ILE A 79 -1.27 11.47 -1.95
CA ILE A 79 -2.74 11.46 -1.90
C ILE A 79 -3.34 11.54 -3.31
N THR A 80 -2.84 12.47 -4.14
CA THR A 80 -3.31 12.63 -5.52
C THR A 80 -3.06 11.36 -6.33
N ALA A 81 -1.83 10.84 -6.33
CA ALA A 81 -1.48 9.64 -7.08
C ALA A 81 -2.27 8.42 -6.61
N HIS A 82 -2.48 8.27 -5.30
CA HIS A 82 -3.24 7.18 -4.72
C HIS A 82 -4.73 7.26 -5.09
N ALA A 83 -5.31 8.47 -5.14
CA ALA A 83 -6.69 8.67 -5.59
C ALA A 83 -6.86 8.28 -7.08
N GLU A 84 -5.95 8.75 -7.94
CA GLU A 84 -5.95 8.42 -9.37
C GLU A 84 -5.80 6.91 -9.62
N PHE A 85 -4.88 6.26 -8.89
CA PHE A 85 -4.69 4.82 -8.94
C PHE A 85 -5.97 4.06 -8.58
N ASN A 86 -6.67 4.48 -7.52
CA ASN A 86 -7.91 3.84 -7.09
C ASN A 86 -9.05 3.99 -8.12
N VAL A 87 -9.10 5.12 -8.82
CA VAL A 87 -10.03 5.33 -9.93
C VAL A 87 -9.69 4.38 -11.09
N ALA A 88 -8.41 4.31 -11.49
CA ALA A 88 -7.95 3.41 -12.54
C ALA A 88 -8.24 1.94 -12.22
N LEU A 89 -8.01 1.53 -10.96
CA LEU A 89 -8.31 0.18 -10.48
C LEU A 89 -9.80 -0.16 -10.60
N LYS A 90 -10.70 0.77 -10.25
CA LYS A 90 -12.15 0.60 -10.43
C LYS A 90 -12.53 0.42 -11.91
N PHE A 91 -11.89 1.15 -12.83
CA PHE A 91 -12.11 0.98 -14.27
C PHE A 91 -11.62 -0.37 -14.77
N GLU A 92 -10.45 -0.83 -14.32
CA GLU A 92 -9.92 -2.14 -14.68
C GLU A 92 -10.84 -3.27 -14.20
N GLN A 93 -11.31 -3.21 -12.96
CA GLN A 93 -12.27 -4.17 -12.41
C GLN A 93 -13.59 -4.19 -13.19
N ARG A 94 -14.12 -3.02 -13.58
CA ARG A 94 -15.33 -2.93 -14.43
C ARG A 94 -15.09 -3.55 -15.81
N ARG A 95 -13.94 -3.29 -16.43
CA ARG A 95 -13.54 -3.88 -17.71
C ARG A 95 -13.42 -5.41 -17.64
N LYS A 96 -12.84 -5.95 -16.56
CA LYS A 96 -12.78 -7.41 -16.35
C LYS A 96 -14.18 -8.02 -16.21
N ARG A 97 -15.08 -7.37 -15.47
CA ARG A 97 -16.49 -7.81 -15.32
C ARG A 97 -17.25 -7.78 -16.65
N SER A 98 -17.08 -6.73 -17.47
CA SER A 98 -17.76 -6.62 -18.76
C SER A 98 -17.26 -7.66 -19.77
N LEU A 99 -15.96 -7.97 -19.76
CA LEU A 99 -15.41 -9.05 -20.58
C LEU A 99 -15.99 -10.40 -20.18
N ALA A 100 -16.08 -10.70 -18.87
CA ALA A 100 -16.66 -11.94 -18.37
C ALA A 100 -18.16 -12.10 -18.74
N THR A 101 -18.94 -11.03 -18.68
CA THR A 101 -20.36 -11.07 -19.12
C THR A 101 -20.47 -11.25 -20.64
N LYS A 102 -19.58 -10.66 -21.43
CA LYS A 102 -19.57 -10.82 -22.89
C LYS A 102 -19.21 -12.25 -23.33
N THR A 103 -18.29 -12.93 -22.65
CA THR A 103 -17.98 -14.34 -22.92
C THR A 103 -19.12 -15.27 -22.55
N GLN A 104 -19.80 -15.04 -21.41
CA GLN A 104 -20.99 -15.84 -21.04
C GLN A 104 -22.19 -15.61 -21.98
N ALA A 105 -22.40 -14.36 -22.44
CA ALA A 105 -23.48 -14.05 -23.37
C ALA A 105 -23.24 -14.67 -24.77
N LYS A 106 -21.99 -14.74 -25.24
CA LYS A 106 -21.66 -15.42 -26.50
C LYS A 106 -21.87 -16.94 -26.42
N ALA A 107 -21.51 -17.57 -25.30
CA ALA A 107 -21.73 -19.01 -25.11
C ALA A 107 -23.23 -19.40 -25.06
N LYS A 108 -24.12 -18.47 -24.70
CA LYS A 108 -25.57 -18.73 -24.61
C LYS A 108 -26.33 -18.59 -25.94
N ILE A 109 -25.75 -17.93 -26.94
CA ILE A 109 -26.42 -17.68 -28.25
C ILE A 109 -26.17 -18.82 -29.25
N GLU A 110 -25.23 -19.74 -28.99
CA GLU A 110 -24.87 -20.81 -29.93
C GLU A 110 -25.74 -22.08 -29.82
N TYR A 111 -26.77 -22.10 -28.97
CA TYR A 111 -27.61 -23.29 -28.73
C TYR A 111 -29.11 -23.14 -29.09
N THR A 112 -29.50 -22.18 -29.93
CA THR A 112 -30.92 -22.01 -30.29
C THR A 112 -31.14 -21.91 -31.79
N LEU A 113 -30.94 -23.02 -32.51
CA LEU A 113 -31.60 -23.28 -33.81
C LEU A 113 -31.31 -24.73 -34.26
N TYR A 114 -32.16 -25.69 -33.88
CA TYR A 114 -32.54 -26.85 -34.71
C TYR A 114 -33.84 -27.47 -34.16
N PRO A 115 -34.89 -27.68 -35.00
CA PRO A 115 -36.10 -28.42 -34.62
C PRO A 115 -36.06 -29.90 -35.04
N SER A 116 -36.76 -30.75 -34.26
CA SER A 116 -37.11 -32.18 -34.49
C SER A 116 -36.00 -33.22 -34.15
N GLY A 117 -36.21 -34.34 -33.44
CA GLY A 117 -37.39 -35.00 -32.85
C GLY A 117 -36.99 -36.29 -32.09
N GLU A 118 -37.88 -36.76 -31.22
CA GLU A 118 -38.07 -38.11 -30.61
C GLU A 118 -36.97 -38.87 -29.81
N THR A 119 -37.26 -39.07 -28.50
CA THR A 119 -37.11 -40.27 -27.61
C THR A 119 -35.70 -40.90 -27.40
N ILE A 120 -35.16 -41.34 -26.24
CA ILE A 120 -35.63 -42.11 -25.04
C ILE A 120 -34.59 -41.93 -23.88
N GLU A 121 -35.09 -41.97 -22.63
CA GLU A 121 -34.59 -42.30 -21.26
C GLU A 121 -33.10 -42.24 -20.78
N ASP A 122 -32.99 -41.66 -19.57
CA ASP A 122 -32.15 -41.92 -18.38
C ASP A 122 -30.62 -42.15 -18.46
N ALA A 123 -29.86 -41.27 -17.78
CA ALA A 123 -29.09 -41.60 -16.57
C ALA A 123 -28.27 -40.41 -16.02
N HIS A 124 -28.29 -40.28 -14.69
CA HIS A 124 -27.34 -39.55 -13.82
C HIS A 124 -27.28 -38.01 -13.83
N ARG A 125 -27.91 -37.46 -12.78
CA ARG A 125 -27.50 -36.23 -12.09
C ARG A 125 -26.06 -36.31 -11.61
N THR A 126 -25.28 -35.26 -11.86
CA THR A 126 -24.36 -34.66 -10.87
C THR A 126 -24.25 -33.15 -11.11
N ASP A 127 -24.33 -32.41 -10.01
CA ASP A 127 -24.34 -30.95 -9.89
C ASP A 127 -23.12 -30.25 -10.49
N ASP A 128 -23.34 -29.32 -11.43
CA ASP A 128 -22.36 -28.28 -11.79
C ASP A 128 -22.64 -27.01 -10.99
N THR A 129 -22.04 -26.94 -9.80
CA THR A 129 -22.01 -25.71 -8.99
C THR A 129 -20.83 -24.83 -9.43
N PRO A 130 -21.03 -23.53 -9.77
CA PRO A 130 -19.94 -22.65 -10.16
C PRO A 130 -19.15 -22.22 -8.91
N THR A 131 -18.04 -22.91 -8.64
CA THR A 131 -17.13 -22.54 -7.55
C THR A 131 -16.04 -21.64 -8.11
N ASN A 132 -16.20 -20.33 -7.99
CA ASN A 132 -15.06 -19.40 -8.00
C ASN A 132 -15.37 -18.18 -7.12
N THR A 133 -15.55 -18.47 -5.84
CA THR A 133 -15.44 -17.48 -4.77
C THR A 133 -14.08 -17.68 -4.13
N VAL A 134 -13.08 -16.91 -4.54
CA VAL A 134 -11.83 -16.81 -3.78
C VAL A 134 -12.15 -15.98 -2.54
N ILE A 135 -12.48 -16.67 -1.45
CA ILE A 135 -12.61 -16.11 -0.11
C ILE A 135 -11.18 -15.91 0.42
N PHE A 136 -10.74 -14.67 0.55
CA PHE A 136 -9.59 -14.37 1.41
C PHE A 136 -10.04 -14.52 2.87
N LYS A 137 -9.72 -15.67 3.48
CA LYS A 137 -9.64 -15.76 4.94
C LYS A 137 -8.44 -14.93 5.38
N ILE A 138 -8.69 -13.67 5.74
CA ILE A 138 -7.82 -12.98 6.69
C ILE A 138 -8.33 -13.44 8.05
N GLU A 139 -7.62 -14.37 8.68
CA GLU A 139 -7.87 -14.69 10.08
C GLU A 139 -7.38 -13.51 10.94
N PRO A 140 -8.25 -12.88 11.75
CA PRO A 140 -7.79 -11.98 12.80
C PRO A 140 -7.32 -12.86 13.96
N GLY A 141 -6.02 -13.12 14.01
CA GLY A 141 -5.39 -13.73 15.17
C GLY A 141 -5.41 -12.74 16.34
N ASN A 142 -6.38 -12.89 17.24
CA ASN A 142 -6.33 -12.35 18.59
C ASN A 142 -5.12 -12.93 19.32
N ALA A 143 -4.12 -12.09 19.60
CA ALA A 143 -3.13 -12.38 20.65
C ALA A 143 -3.24 -11.27 21.70
N SER A 144 -3.95 -11.62 22.77
CA SER A 144 -3.92 -10.92 24.05
C SER A 144 -2.52 -11.01 24.65
N SER A 145 -2.11 -9.90 25.23
CA SER A 145 -0.95 -9.64 26.08
C SER A 145 -0.48 -10.80 26.97
N GLN A 146 0.83 -11.10 26.91
CA GLN A 146 1.63 -11.49 28.07
C GLN A 146 3.05 -10.91 27.93
N ASP A 147 3.48 -10.19 28.98
CA ASP A 147 4.84 -9.73 29.22
C ASP A 147 5.84 -10.88 29.15
N VAL A 148 6.89 -10.74 28.36
CA VAL A 148 8.14 -11.49 28.55
C VAL A 148 9.34 -10.67 28.08
N GLU A 149 10.10 -10.29 29.09
CA GLU A 149 11.46 -9.77 29.16
C GLU A 149 12.39 -10.24 28.02
N TYR A 150 12.90 -9.29 27.23
CA TYR A 150 13.81 -9.54 26.11
C TYR A 150 15.26 -9.50 26.61
N VAL A 151 15.82 -10.67 26.92
CA VAL A 151 17.27 -10.87 27.09
C VAL A 151 17.86 -11.28 25.74
N LEU A 152 18.83 -10.51 25.25
CA LEU A 152 19.64 -10.82 24.08
C LEU A 152 20.60 -11.99 24.38
N PRO A 153 20.74 -12.97 23.47
CA PRO A 153 22.04 -13.62 23.31
C PRO A 153 22.56 -13.57 21.87
N THR A 154 23.81 -13.15 21.81
CA THR A 154 24.75 -13.17 20.69
C THR A 154 25.11 -14.60 20.28
N GLU A 155 25.44 -14.76 19.00
CA GLU A 155 26.25 -15.82 18.33
C GLU A 155 25.56 -16.89 17.46
N PRO A 156 26.25 -17.35 16.39
CA PRO A 156 25.63 -17.61 15.08
C PRO A 156 25.79 -19.05 14.58
N VAL A 157 24.70 -19.72 14.16
CA VAL A 157 24.77 -21.04 13.48
C VAL A 157 23.43 -21.33 12.76
N PRO A 158 23.33 -22.17 11.71
CA PRO A 158 24.10 -22.28 10.47
C PRO A 158 23.21 -22.09 9.22
N SER A 159 23.87 -21.92 8.07
CA SER A 159 23.33 -22.04 6.72
C SER A 159 22.54 -23.33 6.48
N THR A 160 21.25 -23.20 6.18
CA THR A 160 20.45 -24.22 5.49
C THR A 160 20.59 -24.04 3.98
N GLU A 161 21.55 -24.76 3.40
CA GLU A 161 21.48 -25.18 2.01
C GLU A 161 20.33 -26.18 1.87
N ASP A 162 19.21 -25.76 1.30
CA ASP A 162 18.64 -26.34 0.07
C ASP A 162 17.28 -25.71 -0.22
N GLY A 163 17.12 -25.12 -1.41
CA GLY A 163 15.89 -24.39 -1.74
C GLY A 163 15.82 -23.90 -3.18
N ALA A 164 16.11 -24.79 -4.14
CA ALA A 164 15.81 -24.66 -5.57
C ALA A 164 16.11 -23.27 -6.20
N ASN A 165 17.38 -22.96 -6.38
CA ASN A 165 17.80 -21.83 -7.21
C ASN A 165 17.55 -22.16 -8.70
N PHE A 166 16.48 -21.64 -9.28
CA PHE A 166 16.19 -21.76 -10.71
C PHE A 166 17.08 -20.78 -11.48
N LYS A 167 18.04 -21.28 -12.26
CA LYS A 167 18.88 -20.47 -13.15
C LYS A 167 18.17 -20.22 -14.48
N CYS A 168 18.26 -19.01 -15.01
CA CYS A 168 17.84 -18.73 -16.38
C CYS A 168 18.72 -19.51 -17.38
N GLY A 169 18.11 -20.06 -18.44
CA GLY A 169 18.86 -20.75 -19.49
C GLY A 169 19.59 -19.82 -20.47
N MET A 170 19.23 -18.53 -20.45
CA MET A 170 19.70 -17.51 -21.40
C MET A 170 20.64 -16.47 -20.75
N CYS A 171 20.71 -16.43 -19.42
CA CYS A 171 21.60 -15.54 -18.67
C CYS A 171 22.02 -16.18 -17.34
N GLU A 172 22.83 -15.49 -16.55
CA GLU A 172 23.36 -16.02 -15.29
C GLU A 172 22.51 -15.73 -14.05
N GLU A 173 21.33 -15.12 -14.22
CA GLU A 173 20.42 -14.80 -13.13
C GLU A 173 19.80 -16.05 -12.48
N ARG A 174 19.63 -15.99 -11.16
CA ARG A 174 19.07 -17.07 -10.32
C ARG A 174 17.85 -16.57 -9.58
N PHE A 175 16.86 -17.45 -9.46
CA PHE A 175 15.57 -17.14 -8.86
C PHE A 175 15.19 -18.19 -7.82
N HIS A 176 14.50 -17.75 -6.76
CA HIS A 176 14.00 -18.63 -5.71
C HIS A 176 12.74 -19.41 -6.09
N THR A 177 12.09 -19.08 -7.22
CA THR A 177 10.90 -19.80 -7.70
C THR A 177 10.90 -19.97 -9.22
N THR A 178 10.31 -21.06 -9.71
CA THR A 178 10.15 -21.30 -11.16
C THR A 178 9.30 -20.23 -11.83
N LYS A 179 8.30 -19.67 -11.12
CA LYS A 179 7.44 -18.59 -11.62
C LYS A 179 8.24 -17.33 -11.90
N ALA A 180 9.14 -16.93 -11.00
CA ALA A 180 10.00 -15.78 -11.18
C ALA A 180 10.96 -15.97 -12.37
N CYS A 181 11.57 -17.16 -12.51
CA CYS A 181 12.41 -17.48 -13.67
C CYS A 181 11.61 -17.43 -14.99
N ARG A 182 10.39 -17.97 -15.03
CA ARG A 182 9.52 -17.90 -16.22
C ARG A 182 9.13 -16.46 -16.58
N PHE A 183 8.84 -15.63 -15.58
CA PHE A 183 8.59 -14.20 -15.80
C PHE A 183 9.81 -13.51 -16.38
N HIS A 184 10.99 -13.72 -15.79
CA HIS A 184 12.24 -13.19 -16.32
C HIS A 184 12.45 -13.62 -17.79
N CYS A 185 12.32 -14.91 -18.13
CA CYS A 185 12.49 -15.39 -19.51
C CYS A 185 11.51 -14.73 -20.49
N ARG A 186 10.27 -14.49 -20.05
CA ARG A 186 9.24 -13.87 -20.91
C ARG A 186 9.47 -12.38 -21.14
N PHE A 187 9.91 -11.65 -20.11
CA PHE A 187 10.05 -10.19 -20.17
C PHE A 187 11.42 -9.72 -20.65
N VAL A 188 12.49 -10.43 -20.26
CA VAL A 188 13.87 -10.07 -20.60
C VAL A 188 14.30 -10.72 -21.91
N HIS A 189 13.93 -11.98 -22.13
CA HIS A 189 14.36 -12.75 -23.31
C HIS A 189 13.25 -12.95 -24.35
N GLY A 190 12.02 -12.51 -24.08
CA GLY A 190 10.90 -12.63 -25.03
C GLY A 190 10.47 -14.07 -25.33
N VAL A 191 10.86 -15.03 -24.50
CA VAL A 191 10.56 -16.46 -24.72
C VAL A 191 9.11 -16.74 -24.27
N GLN A 192 8.31 -17.29 -25.17
CA GLN A 192 6.87 -17.53 -24.98
C GLN A 192 6.58 -18.99 -24.61
#